data_AF-A0A3N1I9F5-F1
#
_entry.id   AF-A0A3N1I9F5-F1
#
_cell.length_a   1.000
_cell.length_b   1.000
_cell.length_c   1.000
_cell.angle_alpha   90.00
_cell.angle_beta   90.00
_cell.angle_gamma   90.00
#
_symmetry.space_group_name_H-M   'P 1'
#
loop_
_entity.id
_entity.type
_entity.pdbx_description
1 polymer ?
#
loop_
_entity_poly.entity_id
_entity_poly.type
_entity_poly.pdbx_seq_one_letter_code
_entity_poly.pdbx_strand_id
1 'polypeptide(L)'
;MTSMSRARVARRIAAGAAYGGGGAGLVGAAAVGLLLAEVQMARRRVGNGSSGRVPMADGVYGHAYDVPGEQGLRLTILGDSTAAGQGVHRSGQTPGALLASGLAAVAERPVELRNVAQPGAQSDDLDRQVALVLSSPAPVPDVCVIMIGANDVTHRMPPTRSVRHLSAAVRRLRTAGAEVVVGTCPDLGTIEPVQQPLRWLARRASRQLAAAQTIGVVEQGGRTVSLGDLLGPEFEANPRELFGPDNYHPSAEGYATAAMAVLPTVCAALGLWPEEERPDVSRREGFLPVARAAAEAASEAGTEVTAAMPTGPRGPWALLKRRRRRRVHEAEPARPTA
;
A
#
# COMPACT_ATOMS: atom_id res chain seq x y z
N MET A 1 10.26 1.97 -38.17
CA MET A 1 8.91 2.59 -38.07
C MET A 1 9.06 4.10 -38.28
N THR A 2 8.70 4.58 -39.47
CA THR A 2 9.22 5.81 -40.10
C THR A 2 8.43 7.07 -39.72
N SER A 3 9.08 8.24 -39.75
CA SER A 3 8.51 9.55 -39.36
C SER A 3 7.22 9.94 -40.12
N MET A 4 6.99 9.33 -41.29
CA MET A 4 5.76 9.50 -42.07
C MET A 4 4.48 9.06 -41.33
N SER A 5 4.57 8.12 -40.40
CA SER A 5 3.42 7.66 -39.60
C SER A 5 2.94 8.73 -38.62
N ARG A 6 3.87 9.46 -37.99
CA ARG A 6 3.54 10.55 -37.04
C ARG A 6 2.91 11.76 -37.74
N ALA A 7 3.36 12.06 -38.95
CA ALA A 7 2.82 13.15 -39.76
C ALA A 7 1.36 12.91 -40.19
N ARG A 8 0.98 11.66 -40.50
CA ARG A 8 -0.42 11.31 -40.83
C ARG A 8 -1.35 11.37 -39.62
N VAL A 9 -0.88 10.97 -38.44
CA VAL A 9 -1.63 11.10 -37.19
C VAL A 9 -1.85 12.58 -36.84
N ALA A 10 -0.80 13.40 -36.96
CA ALA A 10 -0.89 14.85 -36.76
C ALA A 10 -1.86 15.51 -37.75
N ARG A 11 -1.85 15.12 -39.04
CA ARG A 11 -2.79 15.63 -40.04
C ARG A 11 -4.24 15.21 -39.79
N ARG A 12 -4.47 13.99 -39.29
CA ARG A 12 -5.82 13.51 -38.93
C ARG A 12 -6.41 14.25 -37.73
N ILE A 13 -5.58 14.56 -36.74
CA ILE A 13 -5.98 15.37 -35.58
C ILE A 13 -6.29 16.82 -36.02
N ALA A 14 -5.44 17.39 -36.88
CA ALA A 14 -5.66 18.73 -37.44
C ALA A 14 -6.90 18.81 -38.35
N ALA A 15 -7.15 17.79 -39.17
CA ALA A 15 -8.33 17.73 -40.04
C ALA A 15 -9.64 17.54 -39.25
N GLY A 16 -9.62 16.78 -38.16
CA GLY A 16 -10.76 16.65 -37.25
C GLY A 16 -11.10 17.94 -36.50
N ALA A 17 -10.09 18.77 -36.21
CA ALA A 17 -10.27 20.08 -35.60
C ALA A 17 -10.83 21.13 -36.58
N ALA A 18 -10.51 21.02 -37.88
CA ALA A 18 -10.86 22.04 -38.88
C ALA A 18 -12.26 21.90 -39.49
N TYR A 19 -12.85 20.69 -39.56
CA TYR A 19 -14.08 20.47 -40.33
C TYR A 19 -15.27 19.84 -39.59
N GLY A 20 -15.18 19.60 -38.28
CA GLY A 20 -16.36 19.06 -37.54
C GLY A 20 -16.27 18.98 -36.01
N GLY A 21 -15.20 19.46 -35.38
CA GLY A 21 -14.94 19.27 -33.94
C GLY A 21 -14.66 20.53 -33.14
N GLY A 22 -15.10 21.71 -33.60
CA GLY A 22 -14.68 23.01 -33.05
C GLY A 22 -14.92 23.19 -31.54
N GLY A 23 -16.04 22.71 -31.00
CA GLY A 23 -16.32 22.77 -29.56
C GLY A 23 -15.65 21.63 -28.77
N ALA A 24 -15.74 20.39 -29.26
CA ALA A 24 -15.23 19.21 -28.56
C ALA A 24 -13.69 19.17 -28.49
N GLY A 25 -13.00 19.64 -29.53
CA GLY A 25 -11.54 19.71 -29.56
C GLY A 25 -10.98 20.78 -28.61
N LEU A 26 -11.63 21.95 -28.53
CA LEU A 26 -11.24 23.02 -27.60
C LEU A 26 -11.53 22.65 -26.14
N VAL A 27 -12.69 22.06 -25.86
CA VAL A 27 -13.03 21.54 -24.53
C VAL A 27 -12.06 20.43 -24.11
N GLY A 28 -11.72 19.52 -25.02
CA GLY A 28 -10.71 18.48 -24.78
C GLY A 28 -9.33 19.04 -24.47
N ALA A 29 -8.86 20.04 -25.24
CA ALA A 29 -7.59 20.70 -25.00
C ALA A 29 -7.56 21.47 -23.66
N ALA A 30 -8.65 22.16 -23.31
CA ALA A 30 -8.79 22.87 -22.03
C ALA A 30 -8.76 21.90 -20.84
N ALA A 31 -9.46 20.76 -20.94
CA ALA A 31 -9.45 19.72 -19.91
C ALA A 31 -8.05 19.11 -19.71
N VAL A 32 -7.32 18.84 -20.80
CA VAL A 32 -5.93 18.37 -20.74
C VAL A 32 -5.02 19.45 -20.13
N GLY A 33 -5.20 20.72 -20.51
CA GLY A 33 -4.46 21.85 -19.95
C GLY A 33 -4.66 21.99 -18.44
N LEU A 34 -5.91 21.87 -17.96
CA LEU A 34 -6.24 21.89 -16.54
C LEU A 34 -5.54 20.76 -15.78
N LEU A 35 -5.62 19.51 -16.29
CA LEU A 35 -4.95 18.37 -15.68
C LEU A 35 -3.43 18.56 -15.60
N LEU A 36 -2.80 19.08 -16.65
CA LEU A 36 -1.36 19.34 -16.66
C LEU A 36 -0.98 20.44 -15.64
N ALA A 37 -1.78 21.49 -15.54
CA ALA A 37 -1.60 22.54 -14.53
C ALA A 37 -1.73 21.99 -13.10
N GLU A 38 -2.74 21.16 -12.82
CA GLU A 38 -2.91 20.50 -11.52
C GLU A 38 -1.73 19.59 -11.16
N VAL A 39 -1.25 18.77 -12.11
CA VAL A 39 -0.07 17.92 -11.92
C VAL A 39 1.15 18.78 -11.57
N GLN A 40 1.35 19.91 -12.26
CA GLN A 40 2.47 20.80 -12.00
C GLN A 40 2.37 21.49 -10.64
N MET A 41 1.17 21.93 -10.23
CA MET A 41 0.93 22.52 -8.91
C MET A 41 1.13 21.50 -7.79
N ALA A 42 0.62 20.28 -7.94
CA ALA A 42 0.79 19.20 -6.98
C ALA A 42 2.29 18.88 -6.80
N ARG A 43 3.05 18.73 -7.90
CA ARG A 43 4.51 18.50 -7.85
C ARG A 43 5.26 19.60 -7.11
N ARG A 44 4.90 20.87 -7.33
CA ARG A 44 5.52 22.00 -6.63
C ARG A 44 5.22 21.99 -5.13
N ARG A 45 3.99 21.64 -4.73
CA ARG A 45 3.58 21.60 -3.31
C ARG A 45 4.21 20.43 -2.56
N VAL A 46 4.28 19.25 -3.19
CA VAL A 46 4.90 18.05 -2.62
C VAL A 46 6.43 18.17 -2.54
N GLY A 47 7.07 18.76 -3.56
CA GLY A 47 8.53 18.89 -3.63
C GLY A 47 9.15 19.88 -2.63
N ASN A 48 8.35 20.72 -1.97
CA ASN A 48 8.84 21.77 -1.07
C ASN A 48 9.00 21.33 0.39
N GLY A 49 8.61 20.11 0.78
CA GLY A 49 8.41 19.74 2.19
C GLY A 49 9.31 18.66 2.80
N SER A 50 10.07 17.88 2.04
CA SER A 50 10.82 16.75 2.60
C SER A 50 12.33 16.96 2.57
N SER A 51 12.99 16.90 3.74
CA SER A 51 14.37 16.43 3.78
C SER A 51 14.36 14.97 3.31
N GLY A 52 15.14 14.63 2.29
CA GLY A 52 15.19 13.27 1.71
C GLY A 52 15.78 12.20 2.64
N ARG A 53 15.91 12.49 3.94
CA ARG A 53 16.55 11.60 4.91
C ARG A 53 15.48 10.75 5.59
N VAL A 54 15.45 9.48 5.24
CA VAL A 54 14.65 8.46 5.93
C VAL A 54 15.41 8.01 7.19
N PRO A 55 14.75 7.90 8.36
CA PRO A 55 15.36 7.33 9.55
C PRO A 55 15.73 5.85 9.36
N MET A 56 16.93 5.46 9.79
CA MET A 56 17.33 4.05 9.81
C MET A 56 16.60 3.34 10.94
N ALA A 57 15.75 2.36 10.61
CA ALA A 57 14.95 1.61 11.57
C ALA A 57 15.47 0.18 11.81
N ASP A 58 16.48 -0.27 11.05
CA ASP A 58 17.07 -1.60 11.20
C ASP A 58 17.56 -1.83 12.64
N GLY A 59 17.32 -3.04 13.15
CA GLY A 59 17.68 -3.41 14.51
C GLY A 59 16.73 -4.42 15.12
N VAL A 60 16.96 -4.73 16.40
CA VAL A 60 16.15 -5.68 17.15
C VAL A 60 15.14 -4.92 18.00
N TYR A 61 13.88 -5.36 17.93
CA TYR A 61 12.75 -4.81 18.69
C TYR A 61 12.27 -5.85 19.69
N GLY A 62 11.82 -5.40 20.86
CA GLY A 62 11.34 -6.29 21.91
C GLY A 62 12.44 -7.04 22.66
N HIS A 63 13.58 -6.39 22.93
CA HIS A 63 14.69 -6.95 23.73
C HIS A 63 14.26 -7.52 25.09
N ALA A 64 13.15 -7.06 25.66
CA ALA A 64 12.59 -7.59 26.90
C ALA A 64 12.11 -9.05 26.77
N TYR A 65 11.88 -9.53 25.55
CA TYR A 65 11.46 -10.89 25.24
C TYR A 65 12.63 -11.79 24.83
N ASP A 66 13.87 -11.33 24.93
CA ASP A 66 15.04 -12.11 24.53
C ASP A 66 15.24 -13.31 25.46
N VAL A 67 15.25 -14.51 24.88
CA VAL A 67 15.45 -15.78 25.58
C VAL A 67 16.73 -16.42 25.05
N PRO A 68 17.74 -16.67 25.90
CA PRO A 68 19.00 -17.26 25.45
C PRO A 68 18.80 -18.58 24.70
N GLY A 69 19.31 -18.63 23.47
CA GLY A 69 19.24 -19.82 22.61
C GLY A 69 18.02 -19.89 21.69
N GLU A 70 17.04 -19.00 21.87
CA GLU A 70 15.92 -18.86 20.93
C GLU A 70 16.23 -17.81 19.86
N GLN A 71 15.89 -18.11 18.61
CA GLN A 71 16.03 -17.12 17.54
C GLN A 71 14.84 -16.17 17.55
N GLY A 72 15.12 -14.86 17.43
CA GLY A 72 14.08 -13.87 17.15
C GLY A 72 13.40 -14.09 15.81
N LEU A 73 12.23 -13.49 15.65
CA LEU A 73 11.54 -13.41 14.38
C LEU A 73 12.26 -12.42 13.45
N ARG A 74 12.29 -12.69 12.16
CA ARG A 74 12.88 -11.82 11.13
C ARG A 74 11.77 -11.18 10.31
N LEU A 75 11.66 -9.85 10.40
CA LEU A 75 10.75 -9.03 9.62
C LEU A 75 11.54 -8.21 8.61
N THR A 76 11.20 -8.34 7.31
CA THR A 76 11.81 -7.51 6.27
C THR A 76 10.79 -6.60 5.59
N ILE A 77 11.12 -5.32 5.44
CA ILE A 77 10.30 -4.33 4.74
C ILE A 77 10.89 -4.07 3.34
N LEU A 78 10.01 -4.12 2.33
CA LEU A 78 10.31 -3.80 0.93
C LEU A 78 9.31 -2.76 0.42
N GLY A 79 9.73 -1.97 -0.57
CA GLY A 79 8.83 -1.06 -1.28
C GLY A 79 9.42 0.28 -1.60
N ASP A 80 8.55 1.30 -1.57
CA ASP A 80 8.86 2.68 -1.92
C ASP A 80 9.15 3.57 -0.69
N SER A 81 8.96 4.89 -0.82
CA SER A 81 9.18 5.85 0.26
C SER A 81 8.25 5.63 1.45
N THR A 82 7.05 5.11 1.23
CA THR A 82 6.09 4.79 2.29
C THR A 82 6.63 3.63 3.13
N ALA A 83 7.09 2.56 2.49
CA ALA A 83 7.72 1.42 3.16
C ALA A 83 9.01 1.82 3.89
N ALA A 84 9.78 2.74 3.31
CA ALA A 84 11.00 3.26 3.92
C ALA A 84 10.71 4.06 5.22
N GLY A 85 9.54 4.68 5.33
CA GLY A 85 9.20 5.57 6.44
C GLY A 85 9.56 7.04 6.18
N GLN A 86 9.50 7.49 4.92
CA GLN A 86 9.66 8.90 4.59
C GLN A 86 8.52 9.73 5.22
N GLY A 87 8.82 10.93 5.70
CA GLY A 87 7.84 11.81 6.36
C GLY A 87 7.92 11.81 7.89
N VAL A 88 8.63 10.86 8.50
CA VAL A 88 8.92 10.85 9.95
C VAL A 88 10.38 11.14 10.25
N HIS A 89 10.66 11.59 11.47
CA HIS A 89 12.01 11.98 11.90
C HIS A 89 12.68 10.97 12.83
N ARG A 90 11.91 10.06 13.46
CA ARG A 90 12.41 9.06 14.41
C ARG A 90 12.24 7.66 13.85
N SER A 91 13.23 6.80 14.05
CA SER A 91 13.21 5.39 13.62
C SER A 91 11.99 4.64 14.14
N GLY A 92 11.64 4.83 15.42
CA GLY A 92 10.45 4.22 16.05
C GLY A 92 9.09 4.64 15.48
N GLN A 93 9.05 5.66 14.61
CA GLN A 93 7.82 6.11 13.93
C GLN A 93 7.69 5.54 12.51
N THR A 94 8.71 4.83 12.02
CA THR A 94 8.66 4.18 10.71
C THR A 94 7.69 3.00 10.73
N PRO A 95 7.06 2.65 9.60
CA PRO A 95 6.13 1.52 9.56
C PRO A 95 6.83 0.21 9.93
N GLY A 96 8.08 0.03 9.52
CA GLY A 96 8.89 -1.13 9.91
C GLY A 96 9.05 -1.26 11.43
N ALA A 97 9.43 -0.18 12.11
CA ALA A 97 9.63 -0.19 13.56
C ALA A 97 8.32 -0.44 14.33
N LEU A 98 7.22 0.16 13.87
CA LEU A 98 5.90 -0.02 14.46
C LEU A 98 5.42 -1.48 14.30
N LEU A 99 5.59 -2.07 13.12
CA LEU A 99 5.28 -3.47 12.86
C LEU A 99 6.16 -4.41 13.66
N ALA A 100 7.48 -4.14 13.74
CA ALA A 100 8.41 -4.96 14.51
C ALA A 100 8.09 -4.94 16.01
N SER A 101 7.80 -3.75 16.56
CA SER A 101 7.43 -3.58 17.97
C SER A 101 6.12 -4.28 18.30
N GLY A 102 5.09 -4.11 17.46
CA GLY A 102 3.80 -4.77 17.63
C GLY A 102 3.90 -6.28 17.49
N LEU A 103 4.67 -6.77 16.51
CA LEU A 103 4.90 -8.19 16.31
C LEU A 103 5.65 -8.80 17.49
N ALA A 104 6.67 -8.12 18.00
CA ALA A 104 7.43 -8.59 19.16
C ALA A 104 6.55 -8.73 20.40
N ALA A 105 5.65 -7.75 20.63
CA ALA A 105 4.70 -7.79 21.74
C ALA A 105 3.67 -8.92 21.62
N VAL A 106 3.16 -9.20 20.40
CA VAL A 106 2.19 -10.29 20.17
C VAL A 106 2.84 -11.66 20.22
N ALA A 107 4.05 -11.78 19.68
CA ALA A 107 4.79 -13.04 19.63
C ALA A 107 5.50 -13.37 20.95
N GLU A 108 5.64 -12.40 21.85
CA GLU A 108 6.53 -12.45 23.03
C GLU A 108 7.94 -12.92 22.64
N ARG A 109 8.45 -12.44 21.50
CA ARG A 109 9.76 -12.80 20.94
C ARG A 109 10.42 -11.56 20.34
N PRO A 110 11.75 -11.43 20.39
CA PRO A 110 12.43 -10.32 19.74
C PRO A 110 12.24 -10.39 18.22
N VAL A 111 12.15 -9.22 17.58
CA VAL A 111 12.02 -9.11 16.12
C VAL A 111 13.22 -8.38 15.56
N GLU A 112 14.00 -9.05 14.72
CA GLU A 112 15.03 -8.45 13.89
C GLU A 112 14.37 -7.82 12.65
N LEU A 113 14.39 -6.49 12.61
CA LEU A 113 13.87 -5.69 11.50
C LEU A 113 15.00 -5.34 10.53
N ARG A 114 14.72 -5.56 9.24
CA ARG A 114 15.52 -5.04 8.15
C ARG A 114 14.65 -4.31 7.13
N ASN A 115 15.06 -3.11 6.72
CA ASN A 115 14.37 -2.34 5.69
C ASN A 115 15.25 -2.20 4.44
N VAL A 116 14.79 -2.77 3.32
CA VAL A 116 15.44 -2.63 2.00
C VAL A 116 14.62 -1.78 1.04
N ALA A 117 13.55 -1.15 1.53
CA ALA A 117 12.74 -0.24 0.74
C ALA A 117 13.56 0.97 0.29
N GLN A 118 13.23 1.47 -0.91
CA GLN A 118 13.95 2.55 -1.54
C GLN A 118 12.98 3.69 -1.87
N PRO A 119 13.15 4.88 -1.28
CA PRO A 119 12.42 6.06 -1.70
C PRO A 119 12.50 6.28 -3.21
N GLY A 120 11.34 6.52 -3.83
CA GLY A 120 11.21 6.68 -5.28
C GLY A 120 11.12 5.37 -6.09
N ALA A 121 11.23 4.20 -5.45
CA ALA A 121 11.10 2.91 -6.15
C ALA A 121 9.71 2.75 -6.78
N GLN A 122 9.70 2.23 -8.01
CA GLN A 122 8.52 1.66 -8.67
C GLN A 122 8.59 0.13 -8.60
N SER A 123 7.50 -0.56 -8.94
CA SER A 123 7.45 -2.03 -8.80
C SER A 123 8.56 -2.80 -9.53
N ASP A 124 9.19 -2.24 -10.57
CA ASP A 124 10.32 -2.89 -11.24
C ASP A 124 11.61 -2.94 -10.41
N ASP A 125 11.76 -2.10 -9.38
CA ASP A 125 12.88 -2.16 -8.41
C ASP A 125 12.74 -3.31 -7.39
N LEU A 126 11.55 -3.91 -7.25
CA LEU A 126 11.34 -5.03 -6.33
C LEU A 126 12.27 -6.21 -6.61
N ASP A 127 12.66 -6.42 -7.88
CA ASP A 127 13.57 -7.51 -8.24
C ASP A 127 14.95 -7.34 -7.57
N ARG A 128 15.46 -6.11 -7.54
CA ARG A 128 16.70 -5.72 -6.83
C ARG A 128 16.53 -5.85 -5.32
N GLN A 129 15.42 -5.37 -4.77
CA GLN A 129 15.17 -5.46 -3.32
C GLN A 129 15.08 -6.91 -2.86
N VAL A 130 14.35 -7.78 -3.59
CA VAL A 130 14.29 -9.22 -3.30
C VAL A 130 15.67 -9.87 -3.44
N ALA A 131 16.47 -9.46 -4.43
CA ALA A 131 17.84 -9.95 -4.54
C ALA A 131 18.67 -9.59 -3.30
N LEU A 132 18.58 -8.36 -2.78
CA LEU A 132 19.29 -7.94 -1.56
C LEU A 132 18.89 -8.73 -0.31
N VAL A 133 17.63 -9.17 -0.24
CA VAL A 133 17.13 -10.00 0.86
C VAL A 133 17.66 -11.42 0.72
N LEU A 134 17.49 -12.04 -0.44
CA LEU A 134 17.81 -13.45 -0.66
C LEU A 134 19.30 -13.74 -0.88
N SER A 135 20.10 -12.73 -1.27
CA SER A 135 21.56 -12.86 -1.40
C SER A 135 22.30 -12.58 -0.08
N SER A 136 21.57 -12.22 0.97
CA SER A 136 22.16 -11.96 2.28
C SER A 136 22.61 -13.27 2.91
N PRO A 137 23.72 -13.29 3.67
CA PRO A 137 24.11 -14.47 4.45
C PRO A 137 23.16 -14.73 5.63
N ALA A 138 22.29 -13.77 5.96
CA ALA A 138 21.25 -13.96 6.97
C ALA A 138 20.24 -15.02 6.50
N PRO A 139 19.63 -15.78 7.43
CA PRO A 139 18.59 -16.73 7.04
C PRO A 139 17.36 -16.02 6.46
N VAL A 140 16.53 -16.78 5.76
CA VAL A 140 15.31 -16.26 5.13
C VAL A 140 14.43 -15.55 6.17
N PRO A 141 13.84 -14.38 5.86
CA PRO A 141 12.91 -13.72 6.76
C PRO A 141 11.69 -14.61 7.06
N ASP A 142 11.17 -14.56 8.28
CA ASP A 142 9.92 -15.26 8.60
C ASP A 142 8.74 -14.58 7.89
N VAL A 143 8.78 -13.24 7.79
CA VAL A 143 7.78 -12.46 7.08
C VAL A 143 8.38 -11.25 6.37
N CYS A 144 7.91 -11.01 5.15
CA CYS A 144 8.18 -9.83 4.35
C CYS A 144 6.91 -8.98 4.22
N VAL A 145 7.02 -7.68 4.48
CA VAL A 145 5.95 -6.71 4.22
C VAL A 145 6.34 -5.83 3.05
N ILE A 146 5.50 -5.78 2.02
CA ILE A 146 5.71 -4.96 0.82
C ILE A 146 4.70 -3.81 0.79
N MET A 147 5.15 -2.58 0.67
CA MET A 147 4.27 -1.42 0.40
C MET A 147 4.78 -0.66 -0.82
N ILE A 148 4.09 -0.82 -1.95
CA ILE A 148 4.52 -0.25 -3.23
C ILE A 148 3.34 0.01 -4.16
N GLY A 149 3.46 1.05 -4.98
CA GLY A 149 2.50 1.34 -6.06
C GLY A 149 2.14 2.81 -6.19
N ALA A 150 2.44 3.63 -5.17
CA ALA A 150 2.22 5.08 -5.28
C ALA A 150 3.05 5.66 -6.45
N ASN A 151 4.31 5.26 -6.55
CA ASN A 151 5.19 5.70 -7.65
C ASN A 151 4.78 5.13 -9.01
N ASP A 152 4.21 3.94 -9.06
CA ASP A 152 3.67 3.35 -10.28
C ASP A 152 2.54 4.20 -10.86
N VAL A 153 1.63 4.69 -10.00
CA VAL A 153 0.54 5.59 -10.43
C VAL A 153 1.09 6.96 -10.84
N THR A 154 1.97 7.56 -10.04
CA THR A 154 2.50 8.91 -10.34
C THR A 154 3.36 8.95 -11.61
N HIS A 155 4.09 7.86 -11.90
CA HIS A 155 4.90 7.70 -13.11
C HIS A 155 4.18 6.98 -14.24
N ARG A 156 2.89 6.64 -14.06
CA ARG A 156 2.03 6.02 -15.07
C ARG A 156 2.56 4.69 -15.60
N MET A 157 3.14 3.86 -14.72
CA MET A 157 3.48 2.49 -15.06
C MET A 157 2.19 1.73 -15.41
N PRO A 158 2.17 0.95 -16.51
CA PRO A 158 1.01 0.13 -16.83
C PRO A 158 0.69 -0.84 -15.67
N PRO A 159 -0.57 -0.92 -15.19
CA PRO A 159 -0.92 -1.78 -14.05
C PRO A 159 -0.52 -3.24 -14.24
N THR A 160 -0.64 -3.77 -15.47
CA THR A 160 -0.21 -5.13 -15.80
C THR A 160 1.28 -5.35 -15.62
N ARG A 161 2.11 -4.34 -15.92
CA ARG A 161 3.56 -4.37 -15.68
C ARG A 161 3.86 -4.31 -14.19
N SER A 162 3.21 -3.38 -13.48
CA SER A 162 3.34 -3.22 -12.03
C SER A 162 3.06 -4.52 -11.29
N VAL A 163 1.88 -5.12 -11.53
CA VAL A 163 1.44 -6.37 -10.91
C VAL A 163 2.36 -7.53 -11.28
N ARG A 164 2.85 -7.61 -12.53
CA ARG A 164 3.80 -8.66 -12.92
C ARG A 164 5.08 -8.61 -12.09
N HIS A 165 5.64 -7.43 -11.84
CA HIS A 165 6.84 -7.28 -11.01
C HIS A 165 6.55 -7.63 -9.55
N LEU A 166 5.41 -7.17 -9.01
CA LEU A 166 4.98 -7.52 -7.65
C LEU A 166 4.77 -9.03 -7.48
N SER A 167 4.01 -9.68 -8.37
CA SER A 167 3.78 -11.13 -8.34
C SER A 167 5.08 -11.91 -8.45
N ALA A 168 6.05 -11.46 -9.26
CA ALA A 168 7.35 -12.10 -9.33
C ALA A 168 8.13 -11.99 -8.01
N ALA A 169 8.10 -10.82 -7.36
CA ALA A 169 8.72 -10.61 -6.06
C ALA A 169 8.08 -11.48 -4.97
N VAL A 170 6.75 -11.49 -4.88
CA VAL A 170 5.99 -12.34 -3.93
C VAL A 170 6.32 -13.80 -4.15
N ARG A 171 6.27 -14.29 -5.39
CA ARG A 171 6.59 -15.68 -5.71
C ARG A 171 8.00 -16.05 -5.24
N ARG A 172 9.01 -15.24 -5.55
CA ARG A 172 10.41 -15.49 -5.15
C ARG A 172 10.56 -15.58 -3.63
N LEU A 173 9.94 -14.67 -2.88
CA LEU A 173 9.97 -14.67 -1.42
C LEU A 173 9.23 -15.87 -0.82
N ARG A 174 8.02 -16.18 -1.31
CA ARG A 174 7.26 -17.37 -0.88
C ARG A 174 8.01 -18.66 -1.19
N THR A 175 8.62 -18.79 -2.37
CA THR A 175 9.45 -19.94 -2.74
C THR A 175 10.69 -20.08 -1.85
N ALA A 176 11.25 -18.97 -1.35
CA ALA A 176 12.34 -19.01 -0.37
C ALA A 176 11.87 -19.42 1.04
N GLY A 177 10.56 -19.40 1.32
CA GLY A 177 9.98 -19.79 2.60
C GLY A 177 9.50 -18.62 3.48
N ALA A 178 9.63 -17.37 3.03
CA ALA A 178 9.11 -16.23 3.77
C ALA A 178 7.59 -16.11 3.61
N GLU A 179 6.85 -15.79 4.67
CA GLU A 179 5.48 -15.26 4.53
C GLU A 179 5.51 -13.87 3.88
N VAL A 180 4.47 -13.52 3.10
CA VAL A 180 4.45 -12.24 2.38
C VAL A 180 3.10 -11.55 2.58
N VAL A 181 3.15 -10.34 3.14
CA VAL A 181 2.01 -9.45 3.32
C VAL A 181 2.23 -8.19 2.49
N VAL A 182 1.25 -7.83 1.66
CA VAL A 182 1.33 -6.63 0.81
C VAL A 182 0.31 -5.61 1.27
N GLY A 183 0.80 -4.45 1.69
CA GLY A 183 -0.02 -3.24 1.78
C GLY A 183 -0.24 -2.69 0.37
N THR A 184 -1.47 -2.82 -0.15
CA THR A 184 -1.76 -2.43 -1.54
C THR A 184 -1.64 -0.93 -1.74
N CYS A 185 -1.56 -0.50 -3.01
CA CYS A 185 -1.47 0.91 -3.40
C CYS A 185 -2.49 1.78 -2.63
N PRO A 186 -2.05 2.82 -1.91
CA PRO A 186 -2.96 3.73 -1.24
C PRO A 186 -3.75 4.57 -2.26
N ASP A 187 -4.91 5.08 -1.83
CA ASP A 187 -5.75 5.97 -2.63
C ASP A 187 -5.10 7.36 -2.70
N LEU A 188 -4.42 7.65 -3.82
CA LEU A 188 -3.75 8.93 -4.02
C LEU A 188 -4.73 10.10 -4.20
N GLY A 189 -6.03 9.84 -4.29
CA GLY A 189 -7.07 10.87 -4.27
C GLY A 189 -7.28 11.49 -2.88
N THR A 190 -6.68 10.94 -1.82
CA THR A 190 -6.73 11.53 -0.47
C THR A 190 -5.67 12.62 -0.25
N ILE A 191 -4.70 12.75 -1.16
CA ILE A 191 -3.60 13.71 -1.07
C ILE A 191 -4.15 15.13 -1.23
N GLU A 192 -4.07 15.95 -0.18
CA GLU A 192 -4.67 17.30 -0.09
C GLU A 192 -4.26 18.22 -1.26
N PRO A 193 -2.98 18.27 -1.70
CA PRO A 193 -2.57 19.06 -2.86
C PRO A 193 -3.24 18.71 -4.19
N VAL A 194 -3.86 17.54 -4.33
CA VAL A 194 -4.47 17.07 -5.58
C VAL A 194 -5.89 17.60 -5.69
N GLN A 195 -6.14 18.44 -6.70
CA GLN A 195 -7.44 19.07 -6.96
C GLN A 195 -8.29 18.27 -7.96
N GLN A 196 -9.57 18.66 -8.12
CA GLN A 196 -10.46 18.05 -9.10
C GLN A 196 -10.27 18.71 -10.48
N PRO A 197 -10.11 17.93 -11.57
CA PRO A 197 -10.51 16.51 -11.70
C PRO A 197 -9.40 15.47 -11.48
N LEU A 198 -8.14 15.88 -11.28
CA LEU A 198 -7.02 14.94 -11.11
C LEU A 198 -7.21 14.00 -9.91
N ARG A 199 -7.84 14.47 -8.84
CA ARG A 199 -8.16 13.70 -7.64
C ARG A 199 -8.99 12.46 -7.94
N TRP A 200 -10.04 12.61 -8.75
CA TRP A 200 -10.89 11.49 -9.17
C TRP A 200 -10.11 10.47 -10.00
N LEU A 201 -9.26 10.94 -10.92
CA LEU A 201 -8.41 10.06 -11.74
C LEU A 201 -7.38 9.31 -10.90
N ALA A 202 -6.73 9.99 -9.96
CA ALA A 202 -5.76 9.40 -9.05
C ALA A 202 -6.43 8.32 -8.17
N ARG A 203 -7.58 8.62 -7.57
CA ARG A 203 -8.38 7.65 -6.80
C ARG A 203 -8.72 6.42 -7.63
N ARG A 204 -9.24 6.61 -8.84
CA ARG A 204 -9.61 5.51 -9.73
C ARG A 204 -8.39 4.66 -10.10
N ALA A 205 -7.28 5.28 -10.48
CA ALA A 205 -6.06 4.58 -10.87
C ALA A 205 -5.46 3.78 -9.70
N SER A 206 -5.39 4.39 -8.51
CA SER A 206 -4.93 3.74 -7.29
C SER A 206 -5.77 2.52 -6.92
N ARG A 207 -7.11 2.64 -6.91
CA ARG A 207 -8.00 1.53 -6.58
C ARG A 207 -7.94 0.40 -7.60
N GLN A 208 -7.84 0.73 -8.88
CA GLN A 208 -7.64 -0.26 -9.94
C GLN A 208 -6.32 -1.01 -9.77
N LEU A 209 -5.23 -0.30 -9.45
CA LEU A 209 -3.95 -0.92 -9.17
C LEU A 209 -4.03 -1.81 -7.92
N ALA A 210 -4.62 -1.32 -6.83
CA ALA A 210 -4.78 -2.07 -5.58
C ALA A 210 -5.54 -3.39 -5.80
N ALA A 211 -6.67 -3.36 -6.51
CA ALA A 211 -7.42 -4.58 -6.85
C ALA A 211 -6.58 -5.56 -7.68
N ALA A 212 -5.83 -5.06 -8.67
CA ALA A 212 -4.97 -5.91 -9.49
C ALA A 212 -3.79 -6.49 -8.70
N GLN A 213 -3.22 -5.73 -7.74
CA GLN A 213 -2.21 -6.21 -6.81
C GLN A 213 -2.77 -7.33 -5.92
N THR A 214 -3.97 -7.18 -5.37
CA THR A 214 -4.61 -8.23 -4.56
C THR A 214 -4.71 -9.55 -5.31
N ILE A 215 -5.21 -9.52 -6.56
CA ILE A 215 -5.31 -10.73 -7.39
C ILE A 215 -3.93 -11.36 -7.56
N GLY A 216 -2.95 -10.58 -8.04
CA GLY A 216 -1.61 -11.07 -8.36
C GLY A 216 -0.80 -11.51 -7.15
N VAL A 217 -1.08 -11.03 -5.94
CA VAL A 217 -0.41 -11.45 -4.70
C VAL A 217 -1.02 -12.74 -4.15
N VAL A 218 -2.35 -12.80 -4.08
CA VAL A 218 -3.08 -13.96 -3.56
C VAL A 218 -2.80 -15.21 -4.39
N GLU A 219 -2.74 -15.08 -5.72
CA GLU A 219 -2.38 -16.18 -6.62
C GLU A 219 -0.96 -16.73 -6.39
N GLN A 220 -0.06 -15.95 -5.80
CA GLN A 220 1.31 -16.37 -5.47
C GLN A 220 1.46 -16.82 -4.02
N GLY A 221 0.34 -16.97 -3.29
CA GLY A 221 0.32 -17.42 -1.89
C GLY A 221 0.70 -16.34 -0.87
N GLY A 222 0.67 -15.06 -1.25
CA GLY A 222 0.78 -13.94 -0.32
C GLY A 222 -0.60 -13.47 0.19
N ARG A 223 -0.58 -12.59 1.19
CA ARG A 223 -1.78 -11.93 1.72
C ARG A 223 -1.75 -10.45 1.37
N THR A 224 -2.91 -9.82 1.23
CA THR A 224 -2.98 -8.37 1.02
C THR A 224 -3.81 -7.68 2.07
N VAL A 225 -3.43 -6.44 2.39
CA VAL A 225 -4.18 -5.52 3.24
C VAL A 225 -4.42 -4.25 2.45
N SER A 226 -5.68 -3.86 2.30
CA SER A 226 -6.02 -2.63 1.62
C SER A 226 -5.64 -1.41 2.46
N LEU A 227 -4.74 -0.60 1.93
CA LEU A 227 -4.36 0.70 2.51
C LEU A 227 -5.24 1.86 2.01
N GLY A 228 -6.07 1.62 0.98
CA GLY A 228 -6.75 2.64 0.17
C GLY A 228 -7.65 3.62 0.94
N ASP A 229 -8.13 3.21 2.10
CA ASP A 229 -9.00 3.98 2.99
C ASP A 229 -8.63 3.73 4.46
N LEU A 230 -7.39 3.31 4.80
CA LEU A 230 -6.98 3.16 6.22
C LEU A 230 -6.97 4.50 6.96
N LEU A 231 -7.22 5.49 6.14
CA LEU A 231 -7.36 6.88 6.30
C LEU A 231 -8.86 7.24 6.48
N GLY A 232 -9.79 6.52 5.86
CA GLY A 232 -11.24 6.63 6.11
C GLY A 232 -11.82 8.04 5.91
N PRO A 233 -13.09 8.27 6.32
CA PRO A 233 -13.64 9.62 6.46
C PRO A 233 -12.82 10.50 7.40
N GLU A 234 -12.05 9.90 8.31
CA GLU A 234 -11.22 10.61 9.30
C GLU A 234 -9.99 11.30 8.67
N PHE A 235 -9.39 10.77 7.61
CA PHE A 235 -8.38 11.49 6.80
C PHE A 235 -9.02 12.50 5.86
N GLU A 236 -10.20 12.20 5.32
CA GLU A 236 -10.94 13.22 4.56
C GLU A 236 -11.33 14.38 5.49
N ALA A 237 -11.58 14.11 6.78
CA ALA A 237 -11.90 15.10 7.80
C ALA A 237 -10.66 15.80 8.39
N ASN A 238 -9.56 15.07 8.64
CA ASN A 238 -8.34 15.54 9.31
C ASN A 238 -7.05 15.22 8.50
N PRO A 239 -6.94 15.66 7.23
CA PRO A 239 -5.77 15.34 6.39
C PRO A 239 -4.45 15.90 6.96
N ARG A 240 -4.52 16.99 7.73
CA ARG A 240 -3.36 17.69 8.31
C ARG A 240 -2.69 16.95 9.47
N GLU A 241 -3.40 16.05 10.13
CA GLU A 241 -2.86 15.29 11.27
C GLU A 241 -2.11 14.04 10.77
N LEU A 242 -2.54 13.52 9.62
CA LEU A 242 -2.17 12.19 9.19
C LEU A 242 -1.24 12.17 7.96
N PHE A 243 -1.05 13.32 7.29
CA PHE A 243 0.09 13.58 6.41
C PHE A 243 1.17 14.38 7.13
N GLY A 244 2.43 14.10 6.79
CA GLY A 244 3.56 14.90 7.23
C GLY A 244 3.57 16.30 6.61
N PRO A 245 4.58 17.12 6.94
CA PRO A 245 4.67 18.51 6.48
C PRO A 245 4.70 18.69 4.95
N ASP A 246 5.04 17.65 4.21
CA ASP A 246 5.04 17.64 2.73
C ASP A 246 3.64 17.40 2.12
N ASN A 247 2.62 17.17 2.94
CA ASN A 247 1.24 16.86 2.55
C ASN A 247 1.14 15.69 1.56
N TYR A 248 2.11 14.76 1.61
CA TYR A 248 2.19 13.62 0.70
C TYR A 248 2.52 12.32 1.42
N HIS A 249 3.57 12.31 2.25
CA HIS A 249 3.93 11.13 3.01
C HIS A 249 3.14 11.06 4.32
N PRO A 250 2.85 9.86 4.85
CA PRO A 250 2.17 9.74 6.13
C PRO A 250 2.93 10.43 7.27
N SER A 251 2.19 11.02 8.21
CA SER A 251 2.73 11.46 9.49
C SER A 251 3.04 10.26 10.39
N ALA A 252 3.60 10.51 11.58
CA ALA A 252 3.80 9.44 12.57
C ALA A 252 2.48 8.72 12.91
N GLU A 253 1.37 9.44 13.00
CA GLU A 253 0.05 8.87 13.27
C GLU A 253 -0.52 8.14 12.04
N GLY A 254 -0.27 8.67 10.84
CA GLY A 254 -0.58 7.98 9.59
C GLY A 254 0.13 6.62 9.48
N TYR A 255 1.43 6.55 9.83
CA TYR A 255 2.16 5.29 9.88
C TYR A 255 1.69 4.36 10.99
N ALA A 256 1.38 4.87 12.18
CA ALA A 256 0.79 4.07 13.25
C ALA A 256 -0.52 3.42 12.80
N THR A 257 -1.37 4.17 12.12
CA THR A 257 -2.64 3.68 11.58
C THR A 257 -2.43 2.59 10.53
N ALA A 258 -1.52 2.80 9.59
CA ALA A 258 -1.18 1.80 8.58
C ALA A 258 -0.61 0.52 9.21
N ALA A 259 0.32 0.66 10.15
CA ALA A 259 0.93 -0.47 10.85
C ALA A 259 -0.10 -1.28 11.64
N MET A 260 -1.01 -0.63 12.38
CA MET A 260 -2.06 -1.30 13.16
C MET A 260 -3.01 -2.15 12.33
N ALA A 261 -3.18 -1.84 11.05
CA ALA A 261 -4.05 -2.63 10.18
C ALA A 261 -3.32 -3.73 9.43
N VAL A 262 -2.02 -3.56 9.17
CA VAL A 262 -1.17 -4.60 8.59
C VAL A 262 -0.77 -5.65 9.62
N LEU A 263 -0.47 -5.24 10.86
CA LEU A 263 -0.02 -6.10 11.96
C LEU A 263 -0.92 -7.34 12.18
N PRO A 264 -2.26 -7.22 12.25
CA PRO A 264 -3.17 -8.35 12.29
C PRO A 264 -2.90 -9.45 11.27
N THR A 265 -2.63 -9.04 10.03
CA THR A 265 -2.38 -9.97 8.91
C THR A 265 -0.99 -10.58 9.00
N VAL A 266 0.00 -9.81 9.48
CA VAL A 266 1.35 -10.31 9.76
C VAL A 266 1.34 -11.38 10.84
N CYS A 267 0.67 -11.13 11.96
CA CYS A 267 0.53 -12.11 13.04
C CYS A 267 -0.21 -13.38 12.57
N ALA A 268 -1.28 -13.22 11.80
CA ALA A 268 -2.03 -14.34 11.24
C ALA A 268 -1.23 -15.14 10.18
N ALA A 269 -0.33 -14.50 9.42
CA ALA A 269 0.56 -15.19 8.49
C ALA A 269 1.56 -16.08 9.22
N LEU A 270 2.05 -15.63 10.38
CA LEU A 270 2.98 -16.37 11.23
C LEU A 270 2.30 -17.35 12.20
N GLY A 271 0.97 -17.51 12.15
CA GLY A 271 0.22 -18.41 13.03
C GLY A 271 0.17 -17.97 14.50
N LEU A 272 0.39 -16.68 14.79
CA LEU A 272 0.43 -16.13 16.15
C LEU A 272 -0.96 -15.77 16.71
N TRP A 273 -2.01 -15.92 15.90
CA TRP A 273 -3.39 -15.76 16.34
C TRP A 273 -4.20 -17.02 16.10
N PRO A 274 -5.16 -17.33 17.00
CA PRO A 274 -6.10 -18.42 16.76
C PRO A 274 -6.84 -18.16 15.44
N GLU A 275 -6.86 -19.16 14.56
CA GLU A 275 -7.69 -19.10 13.37
C GLU A 275 -9.16 -19.05 13.80
N GLU A 276 -9.84 -17.92 13.55
CA GLU A 276 -11.30 -17.90 13.60
C GLU A 276 -11.81 -18.89 12.54
N GLU A 277 -12.32 -20.04 12.99
CA GLU A 277 -12.78 -21.16 12.14
C GLU A 277 -13.88 -20.76 11.14
N ARG A 278 -14.53 -19.61 11.34
CA ARG A 278 -15.61 -19.11 10.48
C ARG A 278 -15.53 -17.59 10.27
N PRO A 279 -15.72 -17.09 9.03
CA PRO A 279 -15.82 -15.65 8.78
C PRO A 279 -16.99 -15.04 9.55
N ASP A 280 -16.77 -13.87 10.14
CA ASP A 280 -17.80 -13.13 10.86
C ASP A 280 -18.74 -12.44 9.87
N VAL A 281 -19.93 -13.05 9.67
CA VAL A 281 -20.98 -12.52 8.79
C VAL A 281 -21.43 -11.12 9.22
N SER A 282 -21.36 -10.78 10.52
CA SER A 282 -21.73 -9.45 11.02
C SER A 282 -20.75 -8.37 10.54
N ARG A 283 -19.50 -8.75 10.27
CA ARG A 283 -18.45 -7.89 9.70
C ARG A 283 -18.41 -7.92 8.17
N ARG A 284 -19.37 -8.59 7.51
CA ARG A 284 -19.38 -8.82 6.06
C ARG A 284 -18.09 -9.53 5.60
N GLU A 285 -17.58 -10.43 6.42
CA GLU A 285 -16.51 -11.34 6.04
C GLU A 285 -17.10 -12.52 5.28
N GLY A 286 -16.29 -13.11 4.40
CA GLY A 286 -16.77 -14.26 3.66
C GLY A 286 -15.84 -14.71 2.56
N PHE A 287 -16.18 -15.87 2.02
CA PHE A 287 -15.55 -16.43 0.84
C PHE A 287 -16.15 -15.78 -0.41
N LEU A 288 -15.29 -15.18 -1.23
CA LEU A 288 -15.67 -14.55 -2.48
C LEU A 288 -14.71 -15.01 -3.60
N PRO A 289 -15.14 -14.98 -4.88
CA PRO A 289 -14.19 -15.07 -5.98
C PRO A 289 -13.09 -14.00 -5.82
N VAL A 290 -11.83 -14.35 -6.06
CA VAL A 290 -10.67 -13.46 -5.81
C VAL A 290 -10.87 -12.08 -6.44
N ALA A 291 -11.36 -12.01 -7.68
CA ALA A 291 -11.61 -10.73 -8.37
C ALA A 291 -12.65 -9.84 -7.66
N ARG A 292 -13.68 -10.44 -7.05
CA ARG A 292 -14.69 -9.71 -6.28
C ARG A 292 -14.15 -9.29 -4.92
N ALA A 293 -13.44 -10.18 -4.22
CA ALA A 293 -12.75 -9.84 -2.98
C ALA A 293 -11.78 -8.66 -3.18
N ALA A 294 -11.03 -8.67 -4.28
CA ALA A 294 -10.10 -7.61 -4.65
C ALA A 294 -10.81 -6.28 -4.92
N ALA A 295 -11.92 -6.29 -5.66
CA ALA A 295 -12.69 -5.07 -5.94
C ALA A 295 -13.32 -4.47 -4.67
N GLU A 296 -13.85 -5.32 -3.78
CA GLU A 296 -14.40 -4.90 -2.49
C GLU A 296 -13.29 -4.38 -1.57
N ALA A 297 -12.17 -5.09 -1.44
CA ALA A 297 -11.03 -4.65 -0.63
C ALA A 297 -10.40 -3.35 -1.14
N ALA A 298 -10.31 -3.14 -2.46
CA ALA A 298 -9.78 -1.89 -3.02
C ALA A 298 -10.67 -0.66 -2.73
N SER A 299 -11.89 -0.87 -2.25
CA SER A 299 -12.84 0.20 -1.90
C SER A 299 -13.10 0.31 -0.39
N GLU A 300 -12.50 -0.57 0.40
CA GLU A 300 -12.63 -0.60 1.85
C GLU A 300 -11.31 -1.01 2.52
N ALA A 301 -10.75 -0.14 3.35
CA ALA A 301 -9.46 -0.42 3.96
C ALA A 301 -9.45 -1.19 5.25
N GLY A 302 -8.25 -1.66 5.59
CA GLY A 302 -8.05 -2.65 6.64
C GLY A 302 -8.66 -4.01 6.26
N THR A 303 -9.14 -4.13 5.01
CA THR A 303 -9.66 -5.37 4.47
C THR A 303 -8.48 -6.25 4.07
N GLU A 304 -8.39 -7.40 4.74
CA GLU A 304 -7.43 -8.46 4.46
C GLU A 304 -8.04 -9.39 3.40
N VAL A 305 -7.24 -9.74 2.39
CA VAL A 305 -7.59 -10.77 1.40
C VAL A 305 -6.49 -11.82 1.40
N THR A 306 -6.90 -13.07 1.63
CA THR A 306 -6.04 -14.25 1.58
C THR A 306 -6.68 -15.34 0.70
N ALA A 307 -5.89 -16.24 0.15
CA ALA A 307 -6.40 -17.36 -0.63
C ALA A 307 -7.28 -18.26 0.27
N ALA A 308 -8.43 -18.69 -0.26
CA ALA A 308 -9.28 -19.68 0.37
C ALA A 308 -9.17 -21.00 -0.39
N MET A 309 -8.79 -22.06 0.32
CA MET A 309 -8.79 -23.41 -0.21
C MET A 309 -10.08 -24.15 0.21
N PRO A 310 -10.71 -24.95 -0.67
CA PRO A 310 -10.33 -25.20 -2.06
C PRO A 310 -10.95 -24.22 -3.05
N THR A 311 -10.35 -24.11 -4.23
CA THR A 311 -10.88 -23.35 -5.36
C THR A 311 -12.18 -24.01 -5.86
N GLY A 312 -13.33 -23.35 -5.67
CA GLY A 312 -14.60 -23.84 -6.16
C GLY A 312 -14.72 -23.80 -7.70
N PRO A 313 -15.81 -24.35 -8.27
CA PRO A 313 -16.01 -24.49 -9.73
C PRO A 313 -16.08 -23.18 -10.53
N ARG A 314 -16.04 -22.02 -9.87
CA ARG A 314 -16.09 -20.68 -10.47
C ARG A 314 -14.73 -19.95 -10.48
N GLY A 315 -13.63 -20.66 -10.22
CA GLY A 315 -12.27 -20.09 -10.16
C GLY A 315 -11.74 -19.96 -8.73
N PRO A 316 -10.57 -19.31 -8.52
CA PRO A 316 -9.98 -19.21 -7.20
C PRO A 316 -10.83 -18.36 -6.25
N TRP A 317 -10.95 -18.82 -5.01
CA TRP A 317 -11.67 -18.13 -3.94
C TRP A 317 -10.69 -17.46 -3.00
N ALA A 318 -11.12 -16.36 -2.39
CA ALA A 318 -10.41 -15.67 -1.34
C ALA A 318 -11.32 -15.50 -0.13
N LEU A 319 -10.71 -15.51 1.05
CA LEU A 319 -11.33 -15.10 2.28
C LEU A 319 -11.11 -13.60 2.46
N LEU A 320 -12.22 -12.85 2.48
CA LEU A 320 -12.26 -11.43 2.80
C LEU A 320 -12.45 -11.28 4.31
N LYS A 321 -11.47 -10.70 5.02
CA LYS A 321 -11.57 -10.38 6.46
C LYS A 321 -11.60 -8.87 6.65
N ARG A 322 -12.48 -8.39 7.53
CA ARG A 322 -12.61 -6.97 7.85
C ARG A 322 -12.19 -6.76 9.29
N ARG A 323 -10.93 -6.38 9.48
CA ARG A 323 -10.38 -6.07 10.80
C ARG A 323 -10.88 -4.68 11.23
N ARG A 324 -12.19 -4.54 11.50
CA ARG A 324 -12.80 -3.28 11.95
C ARG A 324 -12.32 -2.92 13.36
N ARG A 325 -12.03 -1.63 13.55
CA ARG A 325 -11.82 -0.99 14.84
C ARG A 325 -13.03 -1.24 15.75
N ARG A 326 -12.83 -1.79 16.95
CA ARG A 326 -13.77 -1.59 18.06
C ARG A 326 -13.46 -0.21 18.63
N ARG A 327 -14.38 0.75 18.49
CA ARG A 327 -14.31 2.01 19.23
C ARG A 327 -14.28 1.67 20.72
N VAL A 328 -13.22 2.05 21.41
CA VAL A 328 -13.33 2.34 22.83
C VAL A 328 -13.99 3.72 22.86
N HIS A 329 -15.28 3.77 23.21
CA HIS A 329 -15.88 5.06 23.54
C HIS A 329 -15.16 5.55 24.80
N GLU A 330 -14.35 6.58 24.66
CA GLU A 330 -13.89 7.34 25.82
C GLU A 330 -15.14 7.91 26.48
N ALA A 331 -15.41 7.49 27.71
CA ALA A 331 -16.55 7.97 28.47
C ALA A 331 -16.42 9.49 28.59
N GLU A 332 -17.50 10.20 28.23
CA GLU A 332 -17.60 11.65 28.37
C GLU A 332 -17.23 12.03 29.82
N PRO A 333 -16.23 12.90 30.04
CA PRO A 333 -15.87 13.29 31.40
C PRO A 333 -17.10 13.94 32.04
N ALA A 334 -17.54 13.36 33.16
CA ALA A 334 -18.69 13.84 33.91
C ALA A 334 -18.54 15.35 34.17
N ARG A 335 -19.50 16.14 33.69
CA ARG A 335 -19.54 17.58 33.95
C ARG A 335 -19.54 17.78 35.47
N PRO A 336 -18.65 18.64 36.01
CA PRO A 336 -18.71 18.98 37.42
C PRO A 336 -20.06 19.65 37.70
N THR A 337 -20.81 19.08 38.64
CA THR A 337 -22.01 19.70 39.20
C THR A 337 -21.63 20.99 39.90
N ALA A 338 -22.30 22.09 39.53
CA ALA A 338 -22.18 23.39 40.16
C ALA A 338 -22.71 23.40 41.61
#